data_AF-A0A1N7GUF2-F1
#
_entry.id   AF-A0A1N7GUF2-F1
#
_cell.length_a   1.000
_cell.length_b   1.000
_cell.length_c   1.000
_cell.angle_alpha   90.00
_cell.angle_beta   90.00
_cell.angle_gamma   90.00
#
_symmetry.space_group_name_H-M   'P 1'
#
loop_
_entity.id
_entity.type
_entity.pdbx_description
1 polymer ?
#
loop_
_entity_poly.entity_id
_entity_poly.type
_entity_poly.pdbx_seq_one_letter_code
_entity_poly.pdbx_strand_id
1 'polypeptide(L)'
;MGFDSDDEPAERSEYYAACPPSPHAWLYIAVDVRDMGIAKIGLTTKRTPEMRIAEGRTYNPFLVLFTTYDLARCTWGTSAKELADIERYIHRRAVFGTPIGHLATGRSSEWFRIHPEQAESIVDAMLAKRGFSVGERYLYSSYDGPDVFDQIRVSRMREIKTVYRPSLRAVIDDSINAGIPDEYYREYYNFLRAYHSRPQAERPYD
;
A
#
# COMPACT_ATOMS: atom_id res chain seq x y z
N MET A 1 31.39 -1.66 -15.76
CA MET A 1 30.48 -2.83 -15.74
C MET A 1 30.30 -3.22 -14.30
N GLY A 2 29.20 -2.79 -13.68
CA GLY A 2 28.87 -3.20 -12.31
C GLY A 2 28.36 -4.63 -12.35
N PHE A 3 28.97 -5.51 -11.56
CA PHE A 3 28.43 -6.85 -11.30
C PHE A 3 27.11 -6.67 -10.54
N ASP A 4 25.99 -6.89 -11.21
CA ASP A 4 24.67 -6.95 -10.56
C ASP A 4 24.53 -8.36 -9.97
N SER A 5 25.14 -8.58 -8.80
CA SER A 5 25.26 -9.90 -8.17
C SER A 5 23.99 -10.37 -7.45
N ASP A 6 22.86 -9.66 -7.60
CA ASP A 6 21.59 -9.96 -6.93
C ASP A 6 20.43 -10.03 -7.93
N ASP A 7 20.73 -10.71 -9.03
CA ASP A 7 19.86 -10.93 -10.16
C ASP A 7 19.67 -12.45 -10.28
N GLU A 8 19.36 -13.12 -9.18
CA GLU A 8 18.76 -14.45 -9.25
C GLU A 8 17.40 -14.32 -9.95
N PRO A 9 17.12 -15.15 -10.97
CA PRO A 9 15.82 -15.15 -11.60
C PRO A 9 14.80 -15.55 -10.55
N ALA A 10 13.73 -14.78 -10.46
CA ALA A 10 12.66 -15.11 -9.55
C ALA A 10 12.03 -16.43 -9.99
N GLU A 11 11.68 -17.28 -9.03
CA GLU A 11 10.97 -18.52 -9.26
C GLU A 11 9.47 -18.37 -9.01
N ARG A 12 8.67 -19.03 -9.87
CA ARG A 12 7.22 -19.04 -9.72
C ARG A 12 6.83 -19.91 -8.52
N SER A 13 5.97 -19.39 -7.65
CA SER A 13 5.41 -20.17 -6.55
C SER A 13 4.68 -21.42 -7.05
N GLU A 14 5.17 -22.60 -6.68
CA GLU A 14 4.53 -23.88 -6.99
C GLU A 14 3.12 -23.97 -6.41
N TYR A 15 2.92 -23.42 -5.19
CA TYR A 15 1.64 -23.44 -4.49
C TYR A 15 0.54 -22.69 -5.25
N TYR A 16 0.89 -21.61 -5.95
CA TYR A 16 -0.05 -20.81 -6.74
C TYR A 16 0.04 -21.09 -8.25
N ALA A 17 0.89 -22.02 -8.70
CA ALA A 17 1.12 -22.26 -10.13
C ALA A 17 -0.16 -22.67 -10.89
N ALA A 18 -1.05 -23.40 -10.24
CA ALA A 18 -2.35 -23.82 -10.79
C ALA A 18 -3.46 -22.75 -10.67
N CYS A 19 -3.20 -21.65 -9.96
CA CYS A 19 -4.18 -20.57 -9.79
C CYS A 19 -3.98 -19.52 -10.90
N PRO A 20 -4.98 -19.29 -11.78
CA PRO A 20 -4.84 -18.28 -12.82
C PRO A 20 -4.74 -16.88 -12.20
N PRO A 21 -3.87 -15.99 -12.75
CA PRO A 21 -3.77 -14.62 -12.27
C PRO A 21 -5.08 -13.87 -12.49
N SER A 22 -5.41 -12.99 -11.56
CA SER A 22 -6.55 -12.08 -11.71
C SER A 22 -6.16 -10.91 -12.61
N PRO A 23 -7.05 -10.42 -13.50
CA PRO A 23 -6.77 -9.23 -14.31
C PRO A 23 -6.55 -7.98 -13.45
N HIS A 24 -7.09 -7.99 -12.22
CA HIS A 24 -6.88 -6.95 -11.23
C HIS A 24 -6.65 -7.59 -9.86
N ALA A 25 -5.59 -7.19 -9.19
CA ALA A 25 -5.25 -7.64 -7.85
C ALA A 25 -4.54 -6.48 -7.14
N TRP A 26 -5.26 -5.83 -6.23
CA TRP A 26 -4.77 -4.64 -5.56
C TRP A 26 -4.64 -4.88 -4.07
N LEU A 27 -3.57 -4.36 -3.50
CA LEU A 27 -3.47 -4.04 -2.08
C LEU A 27 -3.41 -2.51 -1.97
N TYR A 28 -4.18 -1.92 -1.08
CA TYR A 28 -4.19 -0.48 -0.89
C TYR A 28 -4.23 -0.09 0.59
N ILE A 29 -3.63 1.06 0.87
CA ILE A 29 -3.71 1.77 2.13
C ILE A 29 -4.55 3.02 1.86
N ALA A 30 -5.58 3.21 2.67
CA ALA A 30 -6.40 4.42 2.68
C ALA A 30 -6.45 5.01 4.09
N VAL A 31 -6.66 6.31 4.19
CA VAL A 31 -6.65 7.05 5.44
C VAL A 31 -7.89 7.89 5.58
N ASP A 32 -8.33 8.10 6.82
CA ASP A 32 -9.26 9.16 7.14
C ASP A 32 -8.42 10.43 7.34
N VAL A 33 -8.64 11.47 6.54
CA VAL A 33 -7.82 12.70 6.62
C VAL A 33 -7.94 13.43 7.97
N ARG A 34 -8.94 13.06 8.77
CA ARG A 34 -9.18 13.58 10.12
C ARG A 34 -8.38 12.87 11.21
N ASP A 35 -7.86 11.68 10.94
CA ASP A 35 -7.16 10.83 11.92
C ASP A 35 -6.10 9.98 11.20
N MET A 36 -4.85 10.45 11.26
CA MET A 36 -3.69 9.74 10.71
C MET A 36 -3.15 8.66 11.66
N GLY A 37 -3.78 8.49 12.84
CA GLY A 37 -3.49 7.40 13.77
C GLY A 37 -4.17 6.09 13.38
N ILE A 38 -5.04 6.10 12.37
CA ILE A 38 -5.67 4.91 11.81
C ILE A 38 -5.45 4.80 10.30
N ALA A 39 -5.34 3.57 9.82
CA ALA A 39 -5.25 3.28 8.40
C ALA A 39 -6.14 2.10 8.04
N LYS A 40 -6.75 2.18 6.86
CA LYS A 40 -7.46 1.08 6.21
C LYS A 40 -6.50 0.34 5.32
N ILE A 41 -6.39 -0.96 5.49
CA ILE A 41 -5.55 -1.84 4.66
C ILE A 41 -6.49 -2.80 3.97
N GLY A 42 -6.73 -2.58 2.68
CA GLY A 42 -7.71 -3.31 1.91
C GLY A 42 -7.08 -4.06 0.75
N LEU A 43 -7.76 -5.13 0.33
CA LEU A 43 -7.43 -5.85 -0.88
C LEU A 43 -8.65 -5.89 -1.79
N THR A 44 -8.44 -5.84 -3.11
CA THR A 44 -9.55 -5.89 -4.06
C THR A 44 -9.15 -6.42 -5.42
N THR A 45 -10.10 -7.09 -6.08
CA THR A 45 -10.02 -7.49 -7.49
C THR A 45 -10.85 -6.59 -8.40
N LYS A 46 -11.30 -5.44 -7.88
CA LYS A 46 -11.93 -4.40 -8.70
C LYS A 46 -10.91 -3.79 -9.66
N ARG A 47 -11.42 -3.17 -10.72
CA ARG A 47 -10.57 -2.53 -11.74
C ARG A 47 -9.59 -1.53 -11.14
N THR A 48 -10.03 -0.74 -10.16
CA THR A 48 -9.16 0.15 -9.39
C THR A 48 -9.54 0.15 -7.90
N PRO A 49 -8.61 0.52 -7.00
CA PRO A 49 -8.90 0.68 -5.57
C PRO A 49 -9.95 1.76 -5.26
N GLU A 50 -9.99 2.83 -6.04
CA GLU A 50 -10.98 3.91 -5.91
C GLU A 50 -12.41 3.38 -6.10
N MET A 51 -12.62 2.48 -7.07
CA MET A 51 -13.93 1.83 -7.27
C MET A 51 -14.35 1.04 -6.02
N ARG A 52 -13.41 0.35 -5.36
CA ARG A 52 -13.70 -0.38 -4.12
C ARG A 52 -14.04 0.56 -2.97
N ILE A 53 -13.34 1.68 -2.85
CA ILE A 53 -13.60 2.72 -1.84
C ILE A 53 -14.99 3.34 -2.07
N ALA A 54 -15.34 3.65 -3.33
CA ALA A 54 -16.62 4.22 -3.70
C ALA A 54 -17.81 3.25 -3.53
N GLU A 55 -17.60 1.95 -3.77
CA GLU A 55 -18.63 0.91 -3.53
C GLU A 55 -18.80 0.57 -2.05
N GLY A 56 -17.72 0.73 -1.27
CA GLY A 56 -17.78 0.53 0.16
C GLY A 56 -18.91 1.38 0.70
N ARG A 57 -19.84 0.78 1.43
CA ARG A 57 -20.83 1.49 2.27
C ARG A 57 -20.16 2.32 3.39
N THR A 58 -18.88 2.64 3.25
CA THR A 58 -18.12 3.64 3.96
C THR A 58 -18.70 5.01 3.61
N TYR A 59 -19.70 5.43 4.37
CA TYR A 59 -20.20 6.82 4.44
C TYR A 59 -19.15 7.82 4.93
N ASN A 60 -17.86 7.53 4.74
CA ASN A 60 -16.77 8.36 5.21
C ASN A 60 -16.29 9.25 4.05
N PRO A 61 -16.77 10.50 3.93
CA PRO A 61 -16.35 11.40 2.86
C PRO A 61 -14.89 11.86 3.02
N PHE A 62 -14.25 11.55 4.15
CA PHE A 62 -12.88 11.93 4.47
C PHE A 62 -11.85 10.84 4.10
N LEU A 63 -12.30 9.78 3.44
CA LEU A 63 -11.45 8.66 3.06
C LEU A 63 -10.68 8.99 1.77
N VAL A 64 -9.34 8.91 1.83
CA VAL A 64 -8.48 9.08 0.65
C VAL A 64 -7.50 7.92 0.53
N LEU A 65 -7.10 7.59 -0.70
CA LEU A 65 -6.01 6.66 -0.93
C LEU A 65 -4.68 7.28 -0.48
N PHE A 66 -3.87 6.46 0.17
CA PHE A 66 -2.54 6.83 0.63
C PHE A 66 -1.47 6.15 -0.21
N THR A 67 -1.60 4.84 -0.45
CA THR A 67 -0.67 4.05 -1.26
C THR A 67 -1.40 2.86 -1.88
N THR A 68 -1.09 2.50 -3.12
CA THR A 68 -1.65 1.33 -3.80
C THR A 68 -0.54 0.46 -4.38
N TYR A 69 -0.80 -0.84 -4.49
CA TYR A 69 0.08 -1.85 -5.05
C TYR A 69 -0.70 -2.69 -6.07
N ASP A 70 -0.30 -2.64 -7.33
CA ASP A 70 -0.85 -3.44 -8.42
C ASP A 70 -0.16 -4.81 -8.48
N LEU A 71 -0.66 -5.75 -7.71
CA LEU A 71 -0.11 -7.10 -7.63
C LEU A 71 -0.41 -7.93 -8.90
N ALA A 72 -1.32 -7.47 -9.76
CA ALA A 72 -1.53 -8.08 -11.07
C ALA A 72 -0.34 -7.81 -12.03
N ARG A 73 0.46 -6.77 -11.75
CA ARG A 73 1.68 -6.43 -12.51
C ARG A 73 2.95 -7.11 -12.03
N CYS A 74 2.88 -7.92 -10.96
CA CYS A 74 4.00 -8.79 -10.59
C CYS A 74 4.32 -9.79 -11.70
N THR A 75 5.53 -10.36 -11.71
CA THR A 75 6.06 -11.20 -12.80
C THR A 75 5.07 -12.26 -13.32
N TRP A 76 4.35 -12.94 -12.43
CA TRP A 76 3.34 -13.95 -12.79
C TRP A 76 1.90 -13.54 -12.50
N GLY A 77 1.69 -12.25 -12.21
CA GLY A 77 0.46 -11.71 -11.63
C GLY A 77 0.17 -12.27 -10.24
N THR A 78 -1.01 -11.91 -9.70
CA THR A 78 -1.51 -12.44 -8.43
C THR A 78 -2.91 -12.99 -8.64
N SER A 79 -3.13 -14.23 -8.21
CA SER A 79 -4.45 -14.87 -8.33
C SER A 79 -5.44 -14.37 -7.27
N ALA A 80 -6.74 -14.53 -7.50
CA ALA A 80 -7.75 -14.19 -6.49
C ALA A 80 -7.60 -15.01 -5.20
N LYS A 81 -7.15 -16.28 -5.31
CA LYS A 81 -6.86 -17.13 -4.16
C LYS A 81 -5.66 -16.60 -3.37
N GLU A 82 -4.58 -16.27 -4.05
CA GLU A 82 -3.38 -15.70 -3.43
C GLU A 82 -3.71 -14.38 -2.73
N LEU A 83 -4.48 -13.50 -3.38
CA LEU A 83 -4.94 -12.25 -2.77
C LEU A 83 -5.75 -12.50 -1.49
N ALA A 84 -6.67 -13.48 -1.49
CA ALA A 84 -7.44 -13.85 -0.30
C ALA A 84 -6.57 -14.46 0.82
N ASP A 85 -5.51 -15.19 0.46
CA ASP A 85 -4.55 -15.73 1.43
C ASP A 85 -3.70 -14.60 2.04
N ILE A 86 -3.33 -13.57 1.27
CA ILE A 86 -2.67 -12.34 1.76
C ILE A 86 -3.60 -11.59 2.72
N GLU A 87 -4.86 -11.35 2.33
CA GLU A 87 -5.86 -10.69 3.18
C GLU A 87 -6.01 -11.41 4.52
N ARG A 88 -6.14 -12.75 4.47
CA ARG A 88 -6.24 -13.58 5.67
C ARG A 88 -4.98 -13.46 6.53
N TYR A 89 -3.80 -13.41 5.92
CA TYR A 89 -2.55 -13.22 6.65
C TYR A 89 -2.51 -11.87 7.38
N ILE A 90 -2.82 -10.79 6.68
CA ILE A 90 -2.88 -9.42 7.22
C ILE A 90 -3.85 -9.35 8.40
N HIS A 91 -5.06 -9.88 8.23
CA HIS A 91 -6.11 -9.78 9.25
C HIS A 91 -5.93 -10.75 10.43
N ARG A 92 -5.23 -11.88 10.27
CA ARG A 92 -5.07 -12.88 11.35
C ARG A 92 -3.81 -12.74 12.18
N ARG A 93 -2.68 -12.35 11.59
CA ARG A 93 -1.36 -12.43 12.27
C ARG A 93 -0.95 -11.16 13.04
N ALA A 94 -1.88 -10.21 13.22
CA ALA A 94 -1.60 -8.93 13.86
C ALA A 94 -0.38 -8.20 13.24
N VAL A 95 -0.17 -8.37 11.93
CA VAL A 95 0.93 -7.76 11.18
C VAL A 95 0.92 -6.23 11.35
N PHE A 96 -0.28 -5.66 11.46
CA PHE A 96 -0.56 -4.25 11.71
C PHE A 96 -1.17 -4.01 13.10
N GLY A 97 -1.05 -4.97 14.01
CA GLY A 97 -1.80 -5.02 15.27
C GLY A 97 -3.22 -5.58 15.12
N THR A 98 -4.05 -5.36 16.14
CA THR A 98 -5.44 -5.85 16.15
C THR A 98 -6.33 -4.96 15.28
N PRO A 99 -7.07 -5.53 14.31
CA PRO A 99 -8.04 -4.77 13.54
C PRO A 99 -9.10 -4.14 14.46
N ILE A 100 -9.53 -2.92 14.14
CA ILE A 100 -10.62 -2.24 14.83
C ILE A 100 -11.91 -3.03 14.57
N GLY A 101 -12.62 -3.42 15.64
CA GLY A 101 -13.90 -4.11 15.51
C GLY A 101 -15.03 -3.14 15.14
N HIS A 102 -15.95 -3.57 14.29
CA HIS A 102 -17.19 -2.84 14.04
C HIS A 102 -18.03 -2.80 15.32
N LEU A 103 -18.31 -1.60 15.84
CA LEU A 103 -19.06 -1.41 17.10
C LEU A 103 -20.37 -2.20 17.16
N ALA A 104 -21.13 -2.23 16.07
CA ALA A 104 -22.45 -2.88 16.05
C ALA A 104 -22.39 -4.41 15.94
N THR A 105 -21.31 -5.00 15.41
CA THR A 105 -21.28 -6.44 15.08
C THR A 105 -20.11 -7.20 15.70
N GLY A 106 -19.13 -6.50 16.28
CA GLY A 106 -17.88 -7.08 16.77
C GLY A 106 -16.97 -7.66 15.67
N ARG A 107 -17.39 -7.63 14.40
CA ARG A 107 -16.59 -8.16 13.28
C ARG A 107 -15.33 -7.34 13.10
N SER A 108 -14.20 -8.00 12.84
CA SER A 108 -12.96 -7.33 12.43
C SER A 108 -13.22 -6.50 11.18
N SER A 109 -12.85 -5.22 11.23
CA SER A 109 -12.84 -4.36 10.05
C SER A 109 -11.50 -4.46 9.32
N GLU A 110 -11.39 -3.75 8.20
CA GLU A 110 -10.13 -3.53 7.47
C GLU A 110 -9.34 -2.33 8.03
N TRP A 111 -9.75 -1.76 9.17
CA TRP A 111 -9.09 -0.61 9.81
C TRP A 111 -8.18 -1.03 10.96
N PHE A 112 -7.04 -0.37 11.09
CA PHE A 112 -6.01 -0.66 12.08
C PHE A 112 -5.58 0.63 12.77
N ARG A 113 -5.20 0.54 14.05
CA ARG A 113 -4.58 1.64 14.80
C ARG A 113 -3.10 1.70 14.46
N ILE A 114 -2.78 2.31 13.33
CA ILE A 114 -1.44 2.41 12.80
C ILE A 114 -1.31 3.67 11.95
N HIS A 115 -0.17 4.33 12.01
CA HIS A 115 0.14 5.43 11.10
C HIS A 115 0.32 4.89 9.67
N PRO A 116 -0.21 5.56 8.63
CA PRO A 116 -0.21 5.04 7.27
C PRO A 116 1.20 4.88 6.65
N GLU A 117 2.17 5.72 7.02
CA GLU A 117 3.58 5.49 6.61
C GLU A 117 4.14 4.20 7.21
N GLN A 118 3.79 3.89 8.47
CA GLN A 118 4.23 2.64 9.09
C GLN A 118 3.56 1.43 8.43
N ALA A 119 2.27 1.55 8.10
CA ALA A 119 1.57 0.51 7.34
C ALA A 119 2.23 0.30 5.97
N GLU A 120 2.61 1.37 5.28
CA GLU A 120 3.32 1.31 4.01
C GLU A 120 4.66 0.55 4.14
N SER A 121 5.51 0.92 5.09
CA SER A 121 6.78 0.21 5.33
C SER A 121 6.59 -1.28 5.63
N ILE A 122 5.54 -1.63 6.38
CA ILE A 122 5.23 -3.04 6.68
C ILE A 122 4.77 -3.79 5.42
N VAL A 123 3.93 -3.17 4.57
CA VAL A 123 3.50 -3.76 3.30
C VAL A 123 4.69 -3.94 2.36
N ASP A 124 5.51 -2.92 2.19
CA ASP A 124 6.74 -2.95 1.38
C ASP A 124 7.63 -4.14 1.81
N ALA A 125 7.94 -4.23 3.10
CA ALA A 125 8.74 -5.31 3.65
C ALA A 125 8.05 -6.69 3.51
N MET A 126 6.73 -6.76 3.67
CA MET A 126 5.96 -7.99 3.49
C MET A 126 6.05 -8.50 2.05
N LEU A 127 5.85 -7.62 1.05
CA LEU A 127 5.92 -8.00 -0.36
C LEU A 127 7.34 -8.46 -0.72
N ALA A 128 8.36 -7.68 -0.34
CA ALA A 128 9.75 -8.04 -0.60
C ALA A 128 10.11 -9.40 0.03
N LYS A 129 9.91 -9.56 1.34
CA LYS A 129 10.30 -10.78 2.08
C LYS A 129 9.50 -12.02 1.71
N ARG A 130 8.37 -11.87 0.99
CA ARG A 130 7.55 -13.00 0.53
C ARG A 130 7.85 -13.45 -0.89
N GLY A 131 8.91 -12.93 -1.50
CA GLY A 131 9.35 -13.35 -2.83
C GLY A 131 8.47 -12.80 -3.95
N PHE A 132 7.75 -11.69 -3.73
CA PHE A 132 7.15 -10.98 -4.85
C PHE A 132 8.25 -10.47 -5.78
N SER A 133 7.95 -10.49 -7.07
CA SER A 133 8.90 -10.16 -8.13
C SER A 133 8.25 -9.29 -9.20
N VAL A 134 9.07 -8.50 -9.87
CA VAL A 134 8.70 -7.67 -11.03
C VAL A 134 9.82 -7.79 -12.06
N GLY A 135 9.46 -7.95 -13.32
CA GLY A 135 10.46 -8.13 -14.39
C GLY A 135 11.35 -9.36 -14.18
N GLU A 136 10.77 -10.47 -13.69
CA GLU A 136 11.49 -11.73 -13.41
C GLU A 136 12.57 -11.64 -12.32
N ARG A 137 12.55 -10.57 -11.51
CA ARG A 137 13.49 -10.35 -10.41
C ARG A 137 12.77 -10.05 -9.11
N TYR A 138 13.30 -10.55 -8.00
CA TYR A 138 12.70 -10.30 -6.69
C TYR A 138 12.72 -8.81 -6.31
N LEU A 139 11.72 -8.42 -5.52
CA LEU A 139 11.68 -7.11 -4.86
C LEU A 139 12.70 -7.00 -3.73
N TYR A 140 13.00 -8.13 -3.06
CA TYR A 140 14.00 -8.20 -2.01
C TYR A 140 15.42 -8.21 -2.58
N SER A 141 16.35 -7.54 -1.88
CA SER A 141 17.79 -7.61 -2.16
C SER A 141 18.55 -7.79 -0.86
N SER A 142 19.54 -8.68 -0.88
CA SER A 142 20.41 -8.94 0.27
C SER A 142 21.61 -8.00 0.35
N TYR A 143 21.89 -7.28 -0.74
CA TYR A 143 22.99 -6.32 -0.83
C TYR A 143 22.49 -4.88 -0.78
N ASP A 144 23.33 -4.01 -0.24
CA ASP A 144 23.14 -2.58 -0.31
C ASP A 144 23.47 -2.05 -1.71
N GLY A 145 22.77 -1.01 -2.13
CA GLY A 145 22.99 -0.36 -3.42
C GLY A 145 22.24 0.96 -3.53
N PRO A 146 22.56 1.79 -4.52
CA PRO A 146 21.91 3.10 -4.70
C PRO A 146 20.41 3.00 -5.01
N ASP A 147 19.94 1.82 -5.44
CA ASP A 147 18.53 1.51 -5.71
C ASP A 147 17.89 0.61 -4.63
N VAL A 148 18.59 0.38 -3.52
CA VAL A 148 18.10 -0.45 -2.41
C VAL A 148 17.78 0.43 -1.20
N PHE A 149 16.53 0.34 -0.74
CA PHE A 149 16.07 0.99 0.49
C PHE A 149 15.44 -0.07 1.39
N ASP A 150 15.92 -0.24 2.63
CA ASP A 150 15.44 -1.26 3.57
C ASP A 150 15.35 -2.69 2.98
N GLN A 151 16.38 -3.10 2.22
CA GLN A 151 16.44 -4.39 1.51
C GLN A 151 15.44 -4.54 0.35
N ILE A 152 14.90 -3.43 -0.15
CA ILE A 152 13.90 -3.40 -1.23
C ILE A 152 14.47 -2.68 -2.44
N ARG A 153 14.38 -3.30 -3.61
CA ARG A 153 14.72 -2.67 -4.90
C ARG A 153 13.64 -1.65 -5.28
N VAL A 154 13.97 -0.38 -5.09
CA VAL A 154 13.05 0.75 -5.21
C VAL A 154 12.53 0.89 -6.63
N SER A 155 13.39 0.76 -7.64
CA SER A 155 13.00 0.79 -9.06
C SER A 155 11.89 -0.21 -9.38
N ARG A 156 12.03 -1.46 -8.95
CA ARG A 156 11.05 -2.54 -9.17
C ARG A 156 9.77 -2.32 -8.35
N MET A 157 9.88 -1.87 -7.11
CA MET A 157 8.72 -1.56 -6.28
C MET A 157 7.88 -0.44 -6.92
N ARG A 158 8.50 0.61 -7.48
CA ARG A 158 7.81 1.70 -8.19
C ARG A 158 6.99 1.23 -9.40
N GLU A 159 7.33 0.10 -10.00
CA GLU A 159 6.55 -0.43 -11.12
C GLU A 159 5.16 -0.91 -10.69
N ILE A 160 5.00 -1.36 -9.45
CA ILE A 160 3.71 -1.85 -8.92
C ILE A 160 3.11 -0.89 -7.89
N LYS A 161 3.89 0.00 -7.29
CA LYS A 161 3.48 0.88 -6.20
C LYS A 161 3.16 2.29 -6.71
N THR A 162 1.99 2.81 -6.33
CA THR A 162 1.65 4.23 -6.48
C THR A 162 1.52 4.88 -5.11
N VAL A 163 2.25 5.97 -4.89
CA VAL A 163 2.22 6.77 -3.66
C VAL A 163 1.39 8.03 -3.87
N TYR A 164 0.43 8.28 -2.99
CA TYR A 164 -0.47 9.45 -3.07
C TYR A 164 -0.06 10.46 -2.01
N ARG A 165 0.71 11.47 -2.42
CA ARG A 165 1.17 12.59 -1.58
C ARG A 165 0.93 13.90 -2.32
N PRO A 166 -0.33 14.37 -2.42
CA PRO A 166 -0.66 15.59 -3.15
C PRO A 166 0.10 16.79 -2.58
N SER A 167 0.27 17.81 -3.42
CA SER A 167 0.80 19.10 -2.94
C SER A 167 -0.15 19.71 -1.90
N LEU A 168 0.41 20.52 -1.00
CA LEU A 168 -0.38 21.23 0.02
C LEU A 168 -1.52 22.07 -0.60
N ARG A 169 -1.24 22.67 -1.77
CA ARG A 169 -2.24 23.45 -2.50
C ARG A 169 -3.39 22.58 -3.01
N ALA A 170 -3.08 21.41 -3.58
CA ALA A 170 -4.10 20.50 -4.07
C ALA A 170 -5.06 20.07 -2.94
N VAL A 171 -4.55 19.76 -1.75
CA VAL A 171 -5.40 19.42 -0.59
C VAL A 171 -6.30 20.57 -0.17
N ILE A 172 -5.78 21.81 -0.15
CA ILE A 172 -6.58 23.00 0.16
C ILE A 172 -7.69 23.18 -0.89
N ASP A 173 -7.32 23.17 -2.17
CA ASP A 173 -8.25 23.40 -3.28
C ASP A 173 -9.35 22.32 -3.29
N ASP A 174 -8.98 21.04 -3.16
CA ASP A 174 -9.92 19.91 -3.09
C ASP A 174 -10.85 20.01 -1.87
N SER A 175 -10.33 20.40 -0.71
CA SER A 175 -11.13 20.54 0.51
C SER A 175 -12.13 21.70 0.44
N ILE A 176 -11.72 22.84 -0.14
CA ILE A 176 -12.61 23.98 -0.39
C ILE A 176 -13.73 23.57 -1.36
N ASN A 177 -13.38 22.89 -2.46
CA ASN A 177 -14.34 22.43 -3.45
C ASN A 177 -15.34 21.41 -2.87
N ALA A 178 -14.89 20.58 -1.94
CA ALA A 178 -15.72 19.61 -1.24
C ALA A 178 -16.53 20.20 -0.07
N GLY A 179 -16.35 21.50 0.26
CA GLY A 179 -17.01 22.14 1.39
C GLY A 179 -16.56 21.59 2.75
N ILE A 180 -15.32 21.09 2.83
CA ILE A 180 -14.73 20.53 4.05
C ILE A 180 -14.02 21.63 4.84
N PRO A 181 -14.44 21.91 6.09
CA PRO A 181 -13.75 22.86 6.97
C PRO A 181 -12.29 22.47 7.25
N ASP A 182 -11.44 23.46 7.54
CA ASP A 182 -9.98 23.26 7.74
C ASP A 182 -9.68 22.20 8.80
N GLU A 183 -10.46 22.22 9.88
CA GLU A 183 -10.24 21.38 11.05
C GLU A 183 -10.33 19.88 10.74
N TYR A 184 -11.03 19.52 9.67
CA TYR A 184 -11.22 18.11 9.28
C TYR A 184 -10.08 17.55 8.43
N TYR A 185 -9.24 18.37 7.81
CA TYR A 185 -8.08 17.87 7.05
C TYR A 185 -6.76 18.38 7.60
N ARG A 186 -6.79 19.15 8.71
CA ARG A 186 -5.60 19.75 9.33
C ARG A 186 -4.53 18.73 9.68
N GLU A 187 -4.92 17.54 10.16
CA GLU A 187 -3.96 16.49 10.50
C GLU A 187 -3.24 15.96 9.26
N TYR A 188 -3.98 15.59 8.21
CA TYR A 188 -3.42 15.19 6.93
C TYR A 188 -2.58 16.29 6.27
N TYR A 189 -3.01 17.55 6.35
CA TYR A 189 -2.24 18.69 5.86
C TYR A 189 -0.90 18.84 6.59
N ASN A 190 -0.91 18.74 7.92
CA ASN A 190 0.32 18.81 8.73
C ASN A 190 1.26 17.66 8.41
N PHE A 191 0.72 16.46 8.20
CA PHE A 191 1.46 15.32 7.71
C PHE A 191 2.14 15.62 6.37
N LEU A 192 1.39 16.06 5.36
CA LEU A 192 1.95 16.37 4.03
C LEU A 192 3.00 17.50 4.11
N ARG A 193 2.79 18.50 4.98
CA ARG A 193 3.75 19.58 5.16
C ARG A 193 5.07 19.05 5.72
N ALA A 194 4.99 18.18 6.74
CA ALA A 194 6.17 17.52 7.29
C ALA A 194 6.83 16.62 6.24
N TYR A 195 6.05 15.82 5.51
CA TYR A 195 6.54 14.93 4.45
C TYR A 195 7.31 15.71 3.37
N HIS A 196 6.72 16.74 2.79
CA HIS A 196 7.33 17.55 1.72
C HIS A 196 8.55 18.37 2.19
N SER A 197 8.73 18.55 3.51
CA SER A 197 9.95 19.15 4.06
C SER A 197 11.12 18.16 4.23
N ARG A 198 10.89 16.86 4.08
CA ARG A 198 11.93 15.83 4.25
C ARG A 198 12.89 15.80 3.06
N PRO A 199 14.18 15.51 3.30
CA PRO A 199 15.14 15.23 2.22
C PRO A 199 14.66 14.13 1.27
N GLN A 200 15.06 14.18 0.00
CA GLN A 200 14.67 13.17 -1.00
C GLN A 200 15.10 11.74 -0.60
N ALA A 201 16.23 11.60 0.12
CA ALA A 201 16.70 10.30 0.60
C ALA A 201 15.73 9.61 1.57
N GLU A 202 14.84 10.36 2.22
CA GLU A 202 13.78 9.85 3.10
C GLU A 202 12.45 9.64 2.37
N ARG A 203 12.42 9.92 1.06
CA ARG A 203 11.25 9.79 0.18
C ARG A 203 11.62 8.91 -1.02
N PRO A 204 11.96 7.63 -0.81
CA PRO A 204 12.56 6.77 -1.84
C PRO A 204 11.64 6.54 -3.05
N TYR A 205 10.34 6.77 -2.91
CA TYR A 205 9.35 6.53 -3.96
C TYR A 205 8.91 7.79 -4.72
N ASP A 206 9.29 8.98 -4.25
CA ASP A 206 9.03 10.27 -4.91
C ASP A 206 9.99 10.54 -6.06
#